data_AF-A0A928UB80-F1
#
_entry.id   AF-A0A928UB80-F1
#
_cell.length_a   1.000
_cell.length_b   1.000
_cell.length_c   1.000
_cell.angle_alpha   90.00
_cell.angle_beta   90.00
_cell.angle_gamma   90.00
#
_symmetry.space_group_name_H-M   'P 1'
#
loop_
_entity.id
_entity.type
_entity.pdbx_description
1 polymer ?
#
loop_
_entity_poly.entity_id
_entity_poly.type
_entity_poly.pdbx_seq_one_letter_code
_entity_poly.pdbx_strand_id
1 'polypeptide(L)'
;MHLIHRKTCRVCGSRELTKVIDLGEQYLQGSFVKPGKEMPPMRKIPTSLLRCDSMKDELACGLLQMEHTVPPEILYSAYWYRSGTNNTMRQHLRGIVEEACNIFNKPAACVLDIGCNDGTLLSYYPDKFEKYGVDPSDVAQEIKGNVTVVQDIFPSNELMSLLQEKRIDIITSIAMFYDLENPIEFTKGIKSILSPEGIWIFEMSYMPTMLKMTSYDTICHEHLEYYSLAVIEYIMRQAGMKIMNVSLNAINGGSIRCCATHAENFAYRKDGFIQNIKALHQEEFDLELDTDKPYKHFQDCVNVHKEDLNTLLKKIKKEGKRIHIYGASTKGNTILQWCGIDNRIIDVAAERNPDKYGALTIGTDIPIVSEAESRAMNPDYYLVLPWHFKEEFIEREQETLNKGIGFIFPLPTIEIIKKQKAG
;
A
#
# COMPACT_ATOMS: atom_id res chain seq x y z
N MET A 1 4.59 14.70 20.78
CA MET A 1 4.41 14.24 19.38
C MET A 1 4.84 15.35 18.44
N HIS A 2 5.97 15.20 17.75
CA HIS A 2 6.47 16.17 16.78
C HIS A 2 6.71 15.46 15.44
N LEU A 3 6.47 16.16 14.33
CA LEU A 3 6.89 15.69 13.01
C LEU A 3 8.42 15.60 12.97
N ILE A 4 8.94 14.53 12.38
CA ILE A 4 10.38 14.38 12.17
C ILE A 4 10.66 14.82 10.73
N HIS A 5 11.45 15.88 10.56
CA HIS A 5 12.01 16.23 9.26
C HIS A 5 13.28 15.39 9.04
N ARG A 6 13.25 14.50 8.04
CA ARG A 6 14.35 13.62 7.70
C ARG A 6 15.49 14.39 7.05
N LYS A 7 16.68 14.31 7.65
CA LYS A 7 17.93 14.89 7.13
C LYS A 7 18.91 13.85 6.59
N THR A 8 18.56 12.58 6.72
CA THR A 8 19.37 11.44 6.28
C THR A 8 18.48 10.35 5.73
N CYS A 9 19.01 9.58 4.78
CA CYS A 9 18.38 8.40 4.24
C CYS A 9 18.13 7.36 5.34
N ARG A 10 16.91 6.83 5.42
CA ARG A 10 16.51 5.77 6.38
C ARG A 10 17.34 4.49 6.24
N VAL A 11 17.77 4.15 5.02
CA VAL A 11 18.48 2.90 4.73
C VAL A 11 20.00 3.01 4.87
N CYS A 12 20.65 3.96 4.19
CA CYS A 12 22.12 4.05 4.18
C CYS A 12 22.70 5.17 5.05
N GLY A 13 21.86 6.07 5.58
CA GLY A 13 22.32 7.19 6.41
C GLY A 13 22.96 8.36 5.66
N SER A 14 23.04 8.31 4.32
CA SER A 14 23.54 9.43 3.50
C SER A 14 22.75 10.72 3.80
N ARG A 15 23.46 11.86 3.76
CA ARG A 15 22.90 13.21 3.92
C ARG A 15 22.52 13.85 2.59
N GLU A 16 22.97 13.28 1.48
CA GLU A 16 22.67 13.79 0.15
C GLU A 16 21.27 13.35 -0.27
N LEU A 17 20.30 14.19 0.05
CA LEU A 17 18.90 13.99 -0.28
C LEU A 17 18.45 15.06 -1.28
N THR A 18 17.84 14.63 -2.38
CA THR A 18 17.28 15.52 -3.39
C THR A 18 15.76 15.39 -3.40
N LYS A 19 15.04 16.51 -3.23
CA LYS A 19 13.58 16.53 -3.38
C LYS A 19 13.23 16.35 -4.85
N VAL A 20 12.47 15.30 -5.15
CA VAL A 20 12.16 14.90 -6.54
C VAL A 20 10.67 14.90 -6.86
N ILE A 21 9.80 14.77 -5.85
CA ILE A 21 8.34 14.79 -5.99
C ILE A 21 7.74 15.65 -4.88
N ASP A 22 6.75 16.49 -5.20
CA ASP A 22 6.07 17.38 -4.27
C ASP A 22 4.57 17.46 -4.60
N LEU A 23 3.72 17.01 -3.65
CA LEU A 23 2.26 17.09 -3.73
C LEU A 23 1.68 18.20 -2.83
N GLY A 24 2.52 19.14 -2.37
CA GLY A 24 2.14 20.21 -1.45
C GLY A 24 1.83 19.70 -0.04
N GLU A 25 1.13 20.51 0.74
CA GLU A 25 0.69 20.11 2.08
C GLU A 25 -0.70 19.46 2.05
N GLN A 26 -0.82 18.26 2.63
CA GLN A 26 -2.08 17.53 2.72
C GLN A 26 -2.42 17.18 4.17
N TYR A 27 -3.71 16.97 4.45
CA TYR A 27 -4.17 16.33 5.66
C TYR A 27 -3.82 14.82 5.63
N LEU A 28 -3.85 14.17 6.79
CA LEU A 28 -3.62 12.72 6.91
C LEU A 28 -4.66 11.93 6.10
N GLN A 29 -4.22 11.31 5.01
CA GLN A 29 -5.13 10.78 4.00
C GLN A 29 -5.97 9.59 4.49
N GLY A 30 -5.49 8.84 5.49
CA GLY A 30 -6.23 7.75 6.12
C GLY A 30 -7.27 8.19 7.15
N SER A 31 -7.33 9.48 7.50
CA SER A 31 -8.25 10.03 8.49
C SER A 31 -9.60 10.45 7.91
N PHE A 32 -10.66 10.32 8.72
CA PHE A 32 -12.02 10.75 8.40
C PHE A 32 -12.64 11.48 9.58
N VAL A 33 -13.49 12.48 9.31
CA VAL A 33 -14.19 13.23 10.35
C VAL A 33 -15.55 12.59 10.58
N LYS A 34 -15.78 11.98 11.76
CA LYS A 34 -17.06 11.34 12.08
C LYS A 34 -17.72 12.01 13.29
N PRO A 35 -18.98 12.48 13.17
CA PRO A 35 -19.71 13.03 14.31
C PRO A 35 -19.76 12.04 15.49
N GLY A 36 -19.48 12.53 16.70
CA GLY A 36 -19.47 11.72 17.92
C GLY A 36 -18.23 10.84 18.12
N LYS A 37 -17.22 10.95 17.25
CA LYS A 37 -15.89 10.37 17.43
C LYS A 37 -14.87 11.48 17.70
N GLU A 38 -13.68 11.08 18.17
CA GLU A 38 -12.56 12.01 18.34
C GLU A 38 -12.17 12.64 16.99
N MET A 39 -11.83 13.92 17.01
CA MET A 39 -11.45 14.65 15.81
C MET A 39 -10.04 14.25 15.38
N PRO A 40 -9.80 13.84 14.12
CA PRO A 40 -8.45 13.57 13.66
C PRO A 40 -7.60 14.85 13.64
N PRO A 41 -6.27 14.73 13.57
CA PRO A 41 -5.39 15.89 13.41
C PRO A 41 -5.72 16.69 12.14
N MET A 42 -6.01 17.99 12.32
CA MET A 42 -6.35 18.92 11.24
C MET A 42 -5.13 19.71 10.74
N ARG A 43 -3.92 19.29 11.09
CA ARG A 43 -2.69 19.93 10.60
C ARG A 43 -2.38 19.38 9.20
N LYS A 44 -2.18 20.29 8.22
CA LYS A 44 -1.59 19.92 6.94
C LYS A 44 -0.10 19.67 7.08
N ILE A 45 0.41 18.67 6.36
CA ILE A 45 1.77 18.19 6.44
C ILE A 45 2.33 18.09 5.01
N PRO A 46 3.59 18.51 4.77
CA PRO A 46 4.21 18.36 3.45
C PRO A 46 4.22 16.90 2.99
N THR A 47 3.62 16.65 1.83
CA THR A 47 3.59 15.36 1.15
C THR A 47 4.60 15.41 -0.01
N SER A 48 5.88 15.29 0.33
CA SER A 48 6.97 15.37 -0.63
C SER A 48 7.96 14.22 -0.43
N LEU A 49 8.61 13.80 -1.52
CA LEU A 49 9.57 12.70 -1.54
C LEU A 49 10.98 13.19 -1.83
N LEU A 50 11.91 12.64 -1.06
CA LEU A 50 13.35 12.80 -1.22
C LEU A 50 13.95 11.52 -1.76
N ARG A 51 14.81 11.63 -2.77
CA ARG A 51 15.67 10.55 -3.23
C ARG A 51 17.03 10.66 -2.54
N CYS A 52 17.51 9.54 -2.01
CA CYS A 52 18.89 9.34 -1.59
C CYS A 52 19.80 9.39 -2.83
N ASP A 53 20.55 10.49 -2.98
CA ASP A 53 21.06 10.94 -4.27
C ASP A 53 22.43 10.35 -4.64
N SER A 54 22.40 9.27 -5.42
CA SER A 54 23.60 8.60 -5.96
C SER A 54 24.43 9.47 -6.92
N MET A 55 23.90 10.57 -7.43
CA MET A 55 24.68 11.51 -8.25
C MET A 55 25.58 12.42 -7.40
N LYS A 56 25.33 12.51 -6.08
CA LYS A 56 26.06 13.37 -5.14
C LYS A 56 26.89 12.60 -4.12
N ASP A 57 26.47 11.38 -3.79
CA ASP A 57 27.16 10.48 -2.86
C ASP A 57 27.19 9.07 -3.46
N GLU A 58 28.38 8.56 -3.76
CA GLU A 58 28.56 7.21 -4.33
C GLU A 58 28.10 6.07 -3.40
N LEU A 59 27.94 6.35 -2.09
CA LEU A 59 27.43 5.41 -1.11
C LEU A 59 25.92 5.52 -0.90
N ALA A 60 25.27 6.49 -1.54
CA ALA A 60 23.81 6.64 -1.49
C ALA A 60 23.13 5.44 -2.15
N CYS A 61 22.13 4.88 -1.47
CA CYS A 61 21.45 3.66 -1.92
C CYS A 61 20.34 3.87 -2.96
N GLY A 62 19.98 5.12 -3.31
CA GLY A 62 18.89 5.40 -4.24
C GLY A 62 17.46 5.36 -3.65
N LEU A 63 17.30 5.13 -2.34
CA LEU A 63 15.98 5.11 -1.68
C LEU A 63 15.17 6.39 -1.95
N LEU A 64 13.94 6.23 -2.41
CA LEU A 64 12.92 7.28 -2.41
C LEU A 64 12.11 7.21 -1.10
N GLN A 65 11.94 8.34 -0.40
CA GLN A 65 11.33 8.36 0.94
C GLN A 65 10.59 9.66 1.25
N MET A 66 9.67 9.63 2.20
CA MET A 66 9.00 10.83 2.71
C MET A 66 9.99 11.79 3.39
N GLU A 67 9.88 13.09 3.08
CA GLU A 67 10.62 14.19 3.72
C GLU A 67 10.30 14.30 5.21
N HIS A 68 9.05 13.97 5.59
CA HIS A 68 8.56 14.05 6.96
C HIS A 68 8.00 12.71 7.44
N THR A 69 8.26 12.39 8.70
CA THR A 69 7.62 11.28 9.41
C THR A 69 6.54 11.81 10.33
N VAL A 70 5.35 11.23 10.23
CA VAL A 70 4.28 11.40 11.20
C VAL A 70 4.41 10.31 12.26
N PRO A 71 4.33 10.64 13.57
CA PRO A 71 4.39 9.61 14.61
C PRO A 71 3.33 8.51 14.40
N PRO A 72 3.69 7.22 14.50
CA PRO A 72 2.77 6.10 14.30
C PRO A 72 1.52 6.17 15.18
N GLU A 73 1.62 6.68 16.41
CA GLU A 73 0.49 6.78 17.33
C GLU A 73 -0.55 7.80 16.85
N ILE A 74 -0.16 8.72 15.95
CA ILE A 74 -1.10 9.62 15.26
C ILE A 74 -1.73 8.92 14.06
N LEU A 75 -0.93 8.18 13.28
CA LEU A 75 -1.39 7.54 12.04
C LEU A 75 -2.37 6.39 12.32
N TYR A 76 -2.09 5.57 13.34
CA TYR A 76 -2.81 4.32 13.61
C TYR A 76 -3.83 4.39 14.74
N SER A 77 -4.07 5.57 15.34
CA SER A 77 -5.06 5.73 16.43
C SER A 77 -6.50 5.41 16.02
N ALA A 78 -6.79 5.42 14.71
CA ALA A 78 -8.07 4.98 14.16
C ALA A 78 -7.84 4.32 12.78
N TYR A 79 -7.38 3.07 12.77
CA TYR A 79 -7.14 2.31 11.54
C TYR A 79 -8.42 1.61 11.06
N TRP A 80 -8.93 1.99 9.89
CA TRP A 80 -10.23 1.52 9.37
C TRP A 80 -10.14 0.42 8.31
N TYR A 81 -8.93 -0.06 7.99
CA TYR A 81 -8.72 -1.00 6.89
C TYR A 81 -8.72 -2.46 7.38
N ARG A 82 -9.42 -3.31 6.61
CA ARG A 82 -9.58 -4.74 6.87
C ARG A 82 -9.32 -5.54 5.60
N SER A 83 -8.32 -6.41 5.63
CA SER A 83 -7.83 -7.17 4.48
C SER A 83 -8.88 -8.14 3.92
N GLY A 84 -9.74 -8.70 4.77
CA GLY A 84 -10.80 -9.64 4.40
C GLY A 84 -12.02 -9.02 3.70
N THR A 85 -12.08 -7.70 3.55
CA THR A 85 -13.26 -6.99 3.04
C THR A 85 -13.53 -7.28 1.56
N ASN A 86 -12.49 -7.28 0.72
CA ASN A 86 -12.62 -7.41 -0.73
C ASN A 86 -12.18 -8.80 -1.19
N ASN A 87 -12.92 -9.36 -2.17
CA ASN A 87 -12.68 -10.72 -2.61
C ASN A 87 -11.33 -10.87 -3.32
N THR A 88 -10.95 -9.87 -4.13
CA THR A 88 -9.64 -9.84 -4.80
C THR A 88 -8.49 -9.95 -3.79
N MET A 89 -8.54 -9.20 -2.69
CA MET A 89 -7.50 -9.26 -1.65
C MET A 89 -7.48 -10.63 -0.94
N ARG A 90 -8.65 -11.20 -0.62
CA ARG A 90 -8.73 -12.54 -0.02
C ARG A 90 -8.10 -13.62 -0.90
N GLN A 91 -8.42 -13.63 -2.19
CA GLN A 91 -7.84 -14.60 -3.13
C GLN A 91 -6.34 -14.41 -3.29
N HIS A 92 -5.88 -13.16 -3.29
CA HIS A 92 -4.47 -12.85 -3.37
C HIS A 92 -3.67 -13.32 -2.14
N LEU A 93 -4.17 -13.04 -0.93
CA LEU A 93 -3.55 -13.50 0.32
C LEU A 93 -3.53 -15.03 0.42
N ARG A 94 -4.59 -15.69 -0.05
CA ARG A 94 -4.61 -17.15 -0.21
C ARG A 94 -3.51 -17.63 -1.16
N GLY A 95 -3.34 -16.98 -2.31
CA GLY A 95 -2.29 -17.30 -3.27
C GLY A 95 -0.88 -17.14 -2.70
N ILE A 96 -0.65 -16.16 -1.82
CA ILE A 96 0.62 -16.00 -1.08
C ILE A 96 0.87 -17.22 -0.18
N VAL A 97 -0.14 -17.67 0.57
CA VAL A 97 -0.02 -18.85 1.45
C VAL A 97 0.26 -20.11 0.63
N GLU A 98 -0.45 -20.30 -0.49
CA GLU A 98 -0.23 -21.43 -1.40
C GLU A 98 1.21 -21.42 -1.95
N GLU A 99 1.73 -20.26 -2.36
CA GLU A 99 3.13 -20.11 -2.77
C GLU A 99 4.10 -20.45 -1.61
N ALA A 100 3.86 -19.92 -0.42
CA ALA A 100 4.71 -20.16 0.75
C ALA A 100 4.79 -21.65 1.11
N CYS A 101 3.64 -22.33 1.16
CA CYS A 101 3.55 -23.76 1.41
C CYS A 101 4.23 -24.58 0.31
N ASN A 102 4.12 -24.18 -0.96
CA ASN A 102 4.78 -24.86 -2.07
C ASN A 102 6.31 -24.69 -2.06
N ILE A 103 6.81 -23.53 -1.63
CA ILE A 103 8.25 -23.28 -1.52
C ILE A 103 8.84 -24.05 -0.34
N PHE A 104 8.21 -23.99 0.84
CA PHE A 104 8.72 -24.63 2.04
C PHE A 104 8.52 -26.16 2.04
N ASN A 105 7.38 -26.62 1.49
CA ASN A 105 7.07 -28.03 1.21
C ASN A 105 7.24 -28.99 2.40
N LYS A 106 6.72 -28.63 3.58
CA LYS A 106 6.66 -29.49 4.77
C LYS A 106 5.22 -29.67 5.28
N PRO A 107 4.89 -30.82 5.90
CA PRO A 107 3.53 -31.14 6.35
C PRO A 107 3.07 -30.34 7.58
N ALA A 108 4.01 -29.71 8.30
CA ALA A 108 3.79 -28.81 9.41
C ALA A 108 4.90 -27.74 9.39
N ALA A 109 4.58 -26.55 9.87
CA ALA A 109 5.51 -25.42 9.96
C ALA A 109 5.08 -24.48 11.08
N CYS A 110 6.03 -23.69 11.59
CA CYS A 110 5.75 -22.54 12.43
C CYS A 110 5.70 -21.28 11.54
N VAL A 111 4.60 -20.53 11.57
CA VAL A 111 4.40 -19.36 10.70
C VAL A 111 4.13 -18.09 11.50
N LEU A 112 4.62 -16.96 11.00
CA LEU A 112 4.39 -15.64 11.56
C LEU A 112 3.94 -14.68 10.46
N ASP A 113 2.83 -13.98 10.66
CA ASP A 113 2.43 -12.85 9.82
C ASP A 113 2.65 -11.54 10.58
N ILE A 114 3.49 -10.67 10.03
CA ILE A 114 3.82 -9.35 10.59
C ILE A 114 2.98 -8.29 9.87
N GLY A 115 2.16 -7.55 10.63
CA GLY A 115 1.07 -6.75 10.07
C GLY A 115 -0.14 -7.61 9.72
N CYS A 116 -0.50 -8.56 10.60
CA CYS A 116 -1.50 -9.58 10.30
C CYS A 116 -2.95 -9.09 10.18
N ASN A 117 -3.23 -7.84 10.55
CA ASN A 117 -4.52 -7.18 10.43
C ASN A 117 -5.67 -8.03 11.00
N ASP A 118 -6.68 -8.39 10.20
CA ASP A 118 -7.83 -9.20 10.63
C ASP A 118 -7.56 -10.73 10.58
N GLY A 119 -6.31 -11.13 10.36
CA GLY A 119 -5.90 -12.54 10.32
C GLY A 119 -6.32 -13.28 9.05
N THR A 120 -6.81 -12.57 8.02
CA THR A 120 -7.26 -13.19 6.77
C THR A 120 -6.18 -14.09 6.14
N LEU A 121 -4.92 -13.62 6.06
CA LEU A 121 -3.82 -14.43 5.52
C LEU A 121 -3.60 -15.68 6.40
N LEU A 122 -3.52 -15.51 7.71
CA LEU A 122 -3.30 -16.60 8.67
C LEU A 122 -4.39 -17.68 8.62
N SER A 123 -5.61 -17.30 8.27
CA SER A 123 -6.74 -18.23 8.13
C SER A 123 -6.56 -19.24 6.98
N TYR A 124 -5.73 -18.94 5.98
CA TYR A 124 -5.49 -19.83 4.83
C TYR A 124 -4.38 -20.85 5.07
N TYR A 125 -3.55 -20.70 6.10
CA TYR A 125 -2.56 -21.72 6.44
C TYR A 125 -3.23 -23.01 6.94
N PRO A 126 -2.64 -24.20 6.69
CA PRO A 126 -3.16 -25.47 7.18
C PRO A 126 -3.34 -25.50 8.71
N ASP A 127 -4.32 -26.23 9.22
CA ASP A 127 -4.59 -26.34 10.67
C ASP A 127 -3.45 -26.98 11.47
N LYS A 128 -2.62 -27.79 10.81
CA LYS A 128 -1.43 -28.41 11.41
C LYS A 128 -0.29 -27.42 11.65
N PHE A 129 -0.36 -26.23 11.07
CA PHE A 129 0.67 -25.21 11.24
C PHE A 129 0.44 -24.47 12.54
N GLU A 130 1.53 -24.16 13.23
CA GLU A 130 1.49 -23.29 14.39
C GLU A 130 1.54 -21.84 13.90
N LYS A 131 0.56 -21.02 14.29
CA LYS A 131 0.29 -19.72 13.66
C LYS A 131 0.47 -18.59 14.67
N TYR A 132 1.32 -17.64 14.32
CA TYR A 132 1.54 -16.42 15.06
C TYR A 132 1.19 -15.19 14.21
N GLY A 133 0.65 -14.16 14.86
CA GLY A 133 0.42 -12.85 14.26
C GLY A 133 0.98 -11.75 15.15
N VAL A 134 1.51 -10.69 14.56
CA VAL A 134 1.88 -9.47 15.29
C VAL A 134 1.39 -8.25 14.51
N ASP A 135 0.61 -7.39 15.16
CA ASP A 135 0.03 -6.19 14.54
C ASP A 135 -0.35 -5.18 15.62
N PRO A 136 -0.02 -3.88 15.47
CA PRO A 136 -0.32 -2.88 16.49
C PRO A 136 -1.80 -2.48 16.55
N SER A 137 -2.58 -2.76 15.51
CA SER A 137 -3.96 -2.30 15.39
C SER A 137 -4.94 -3.13 16.23
N ASP A 138 -6.02 -2.48 16.69
CA ASP A 138 -7.10 -3.15 17.44
C ASP A 138 -7.81 -4.23 16.61
N VAL A 139 -7.72 -4.18 15.28
CA VAL A 139 -8.28 -5.18 14.36
C VAL A 139 -7.74 -6.58 14.66
N ALA A 140 -6.49 -6.67 15.11
CA ALA A 140 -5.83 -7.94 15.43
C ALA A 140 -6.49 -8.68 16.61
N GLN A 141 -7.19 -7.96 17.50
CA GLN A 141 -7.93 -8.56 18.61
C GLN A 141 -9.15 -9.37 18.15
N GLU A 142 -9.61 -9.16 16.92
CA GLU A 142 -10.76 -9.88 16.36
C GLU A 142 -10.41 -11.25 15.79
N ILE A 143 -9.12 -11.57 15.68
CA ILE A 143 -8.63 -12.85 15.17
C ILE A 143 -9.09 -13.96 16.11
N LYS A 144 -9.75 -14.98 15.53
CA LYS A 144 -10.26 -16.16 16.25
C LYS A 144 -9.57 -17.44 15.77
N GLY A 145 -9.67 -18.49 16.57
CA GLY A 145 -9.20 -19.83 16.21
C GLY A 145 -7.81 -20.12 16.75
N ASN A 146 -7.11 -21.06 16.12
CA ASN A 146 -5.80 -21.53 16.55
C ASN A 146 -4.67 -20.61 16.05
N VAL A 147 -4.69 -19.36 16.48
CA VAL A 147 -3.69 -18.33 16.16
C VAL A 147 -3.32 -17.59 17.45
N THR A 148 -2.02 -17.50 17.73
CA THR A 148 -1.50 -16.67 18.82
C THR A 148 -1.17 -15.28 18.28
N VAL A 149 -1.83 -14.25 18.78
CA VAL A 149 -1.67 -12.86 18.29
C VAL A 149 -1.08 -11.98 19.38
N VAL A 150 -0.11 -11.16 19.00
CA VAL A 150 0.52 -10.14 19.83
C VAL A 150 0.14 -8.77 19.28
N GLN A 151 -0.49 -7.93 20.11
CA GLN A 151 -0.81 -6.55 19.72
C GLN A 151 0.38 -5.62 19.99
N ASP A 152 1.35 -5.61 19.09
CA ASP A 152 2.59 -4.84 19.22
C ASP A 152 3.21 -4.55 17.83
N ILE A 153 4.25 -3.72 17.81
CA ILE A 153 5.06 -3.46 16.61
C ILE A 153 6.22 -4.46 16.57
N PHE A 154 6.53 -4.99 15.38
CA PHE A 154 7.71 -5.83 15.20
C PHE A 154 8.99 -5.00 15.01
N PRO A 155 10.14 -5.37 15.61
CA PRO A 155 10.34 -6.49 16.54
C PRO A 155 9.71 -6.26 17.93
N SER A 156 8.99 -7.25 18.44
CA SER A 156 8.24 -7.18 19.71
C SER A 156 8.88 -8.02 20.81
N ASN A 157 9.11 -7.44 21.99
CA ASN A 157 9.64 -8.19 23.14
C ASN A 157 8.66 -9.27 23.64
N GLU A 158 7.36 -9.00 23.55
CA GLU A 158 6.31 -9.96 23.91
C GLU A 158 6.34 -11.17 22.96
N LEU A 159 6.40 -10.91 21.64
CA LEU A 159 6.55 -11.98 20.65
C LEU A 159 7.82 -12.80 20.90
N MET A 160 8.97 -12.16 21.13
CA MET A 160 10.23 -12.86 21.40
C MET A 160 10.14 -13.73 22.66
N SER A 161 9.45 -13.25 23.69
CA SER A 161 9.22 -14.00 24.94
C SER A 161 8.31 -15.21 24.73
N LEU A 162 7.27 -15.08 23.88
CA LEU A 162 6.37 -16.18 23.51
C LEU A 162 7.06 -17.26 22.69
N LEU A 163 8.00 -16.87 21.81
CA LEU A 163 8.72 -17.82 20.97
C LEU A 163 9.70 -18.69 21.76
N GLN A 164 10.23 -18.25 22.92
CA GLN A 164 11.11 -19.05 23.81
C GLN A 164 12.18 -19.84 23.04
N GLU A 165 12.92 -19.15 22.15
CA GLU A 165 13.94 -19.71 21.23
C GLU A 165 13.42 -20.46 19.98
N LYS A 166 12.12 -20.74 19.88
CA LYS A 166 11.51 -21.29 18.67
C LYS A 166 11.83 -20.41 17.47
N ARG A 167 12.14 -21.06 16.34
CA ARG A 167 12.36 -20.41 15.06
C ARG A 167 11.10 -20.51 14.20
N ILE A 168 10.91 -19.51 13.33
CA ILE A 168 9.79 -19.43 12.41
C ILE A 168 10.24 -19.93 11.04
N ASP A 169 9.46 -20.80 10.43
CA ASP A 169 9.75 -21.38 9.12
C ASP A 169 9.30 -20.49 7.97
N ILE A 170 8.13 -19.86 8.11
CA ILE A 170 7.56 -18.97 7.11
C ILE A 170 7.15 -17.68 7.78
N ILE A 171 7.78 -16.58 7.37
CA ILE A 171 7.39 -15.24 7.79
C ILE A 171 6.69 -14.55 6.61
N THR A 172 5.58 -13.88 6.86
CA THR A 172 4.92 -13.00 5.89
C THR A 172 4.87 -11.55 6.37
N SER A 173 4.98 -10.61 5.44
CA SER A 173 4.84 -9.16 5.72
C SER A 173 4.23 -8.46 4.51
N ILE A 174 2.92 -8.26 4.51
CA ILE A 174 2.17 -7.80 3.34
C ILE A 174 1.69 -6.36 3.55
N ALA A 175 1.99 -5.47 2.60
CA ALA A 175 1.56 -4.09 2.57
C ALA A 175 1.93 -3.26 3.82
N MET A 176 3.08 -3.55 4.44
CA MET A 176 3.56 -2.80 5.62
C MET A 176 5.04 -2.42 5.59
N PHE A 177 5.88 -3.07 4.79
CA PHE A 177 7.35 -2.87 4.86
C PHE A 177 7.79 -1.44 4.51
N TYR A 178 6.99 -0.70 3.74
CA TYR A 178 7.21 0.71 3.41
C TYR A 178 6.85 1.70 4.53
N ASP A 179 6.31 1.24 5.66
CA ASP A 179 5.88 2.09 6.78
C ASP A 179 6.99 2.22 7.85
N LEU A 180 8.17 1.64 7.60
CA LEU A 180 9.20 1.47 8.61
C LEU A 180 10.13 2.69 8.71
N GLU A 181 10.43 3.12 9.93
CA GLU A 181 11.50 4.11 10.15
C GLU A 181 12.90 3.50 10.05
N ASN A 182 13.03 2.19 10.28
CA ASN A 182 14.30 1.47 10.23
C ASN A 182 14.15 0.07 9.62
N PRO A 183 14.10 -0.03 8.27
CA PRO A 183 13.88 -1.31 7.59
C PRO A 183 15.04 -2.30 7.74
N ILE A 184 16.27 -1.83 7.98
CA ILE A 184 17.43 -2.71 8.22
C ILE A 184 17.29 -3.42 9.57
N GLU A 185 16.98 -2.70 10.64
CA GLU A 185 16.79 -3.32 11.96
C GLU A 185 15.58 -4.24 11.99
N PHE A 186 14.49 -3.88 11.30
CA PHE A 186 13.36 -4.78 11.09
C PHE A 186 13.80 -6.09 10.41
N THR A 187 14.58 -6.00 9.32
CA THR A 187 15.07 -7.18 8.60
C THR A 187 16.04 -8.02 9.44
N LYS A 188 16.87 -7.39 10.28
CA LYS A 188 17.70 -8.11 11.27
C LYS A 188 16.85 -8.84 12.31
N GLY A 189 15.74 -8.23 12.74
CA GLY A 189 14.75 -8.88 13.60
C GLY A 189 14.14 -10.11 12.94
N ILE A 190 13.79 -10.04 11.65
CA ILE A 190 13.32 -11.20 10.89
C ILE A 190 14.38 -12.30 10.86
N LYS A 191 15.62 -11.95 10.50
CA LYS A 191 16.73 -12.90 10.47
C LYS A 191 16.93 -13.63 11.79
N SER A 192 16.80 -12.95 12.93
CA SER A 192 17.09 -13.54 14.24
C SER A 192 16.12 -14.65 14.64
N ILE A 193 14.87 -14.58 14.16
CA ILE A 193 13.82 -15.56 14.44
C ILE A 193 13.57 -16.56 13.31
N LEU A 194 14.01 -16.25 12.08
CA LEU A 194 13.83 -17.14 10.93
C LEU A 194 14.64 -18.43 11.10
N SER A 195 14.02 -19.57 10.84
CA SER A 195 14.68 -20.88 10.90
C SER A 195 15.77 -20.98 9.83
N PRO A 196 16.78 -21.87 9.98
CA PRO A 196 17.87 -21.97 9.01
C PRO A 196 17.41 -22.27 7.57
N GLU A 197 16.32 -23.02 7.44
CA GLU A 197 15.66 -23.32 6.16
C GLU A 197 14.47 -22.37 5.88
N GLY A 198 14.26 -21.38 6.74
CA GLY A 198 13.08 -20.53 6.67
C GLY A 198 13.07 -19.60 5.46
N ILE A 199 11.87 -19.17 5.11
CA ILE A 199 11.60 -18.20 4.05
C ILE A 199 10.82 -17.02 4.62
N TRP A 200 11.09 -15.85 4.07
CA TRP A 200 10.31 -14.66 4.31
C TRP A 200 9.70 -14.18 3.00
N ILE A 201 8.37 -14.05 2.95
CA ILE A 201 7.66 -13.51 1.80
C ILE A 201 7.08 -12.16 2.20
N PHE A 202 7.44 -11.13 1.46
CA PHE A 202 6.91 -9.80 1.68
C PHE A 202 6.48 -9.16 0.37
N GLU A 203 5.44 -8.36 0.44
CA GLU A 203 4.86 -7.73 -0.73
C GLU A 203 4.43 -6.30 -0.44
N MET A 204 4.70 -5.40 -1.36
CA MET A 204 4.38 -3.98 -1.21
C MET A 204 4.27 -3.29 -2.57
N SER A 205 3.68 -2.09 -2.60
CA SER A 205 3.62 -1.24 -3.80
C SER A 205 5.03 -1.02 -4.34
N TYR A 206 5.22 -1.16 -5.66
CA TYR A 206 6.53 -1.09 -6.29
C TYR A 206 6.79 0.28 -6.92
N MET A 207 7.86 0.96 -6.50
CA MET A 207 8.12 2.34 -6.91
C MET A 207 8.29 2.49 -8.44
N PRO A 208 9.02 1.61 -9.16
CA PRO A 208 9.08 1.67 -10.62
C PRO A 208 7.70 1.58 -11.29
N THR A 209 6.80 0.71 -10.80
CA THR A 209 5.42 0.64 -11.31
C THR A 209 4.62 1.88 -10.96
N MET A 210 4.77 2.41 -9.75
CA MET A 210 4.16 3.68 -9.33
C MET A 210 4.51 4.81 -10.30
N LEU A 211 5.79 4.95 -10.66
CA LEU A 211 6.26 5.95 -11.62
C LEU A 211 5.63 5.74 -13.01
N LYS A 212 5.66 4.51 -13.53
CA LYS A 212 5.09 4.17 -14.85
C LYS A 212 3.58 4.44 -14.93
N MET A 213 2.87 4.21 -13.85
CA MET A 213 1.41 4.31 -13.80
C MET A 213 0.90 5.69 -13.37
N THR A 214 1.80 6.67 -13.16
CA THR A 214 1.42 7.97 -12.57
C THR A 214 0.64 7.77 -11.25
N SER A 215 0.95 6.72 -10.48
CA SER A 215 0.19 6.31 -9.29
C SER A 215 0.56 7.17 -8.06
N TYR A 216 0.48 8.49 -8.18
CA TYR A 216 0.83 9.40 -7.07
C TYR A 216 -0.11 9.29 -5.87
N ASP A 217 -1.26 8.63 -6.04
CA ASP A 217 -2.19 8.32 -4.97
C ASP A 217 -1.60 7.39 -3.90
N THR A 218 -0.55 6.64 -4.24
CA THR A 218 0.20 5.84 -3.25
C THR A 218 1.07 6.69 -2.33
N ILE A 219 1.26 7.98 -2.64
CA ILE A 219 2.04 8.90 -1.82
C ILE A 219 1.16 9.42 -0.70
N CYS A 220 1.33 8.89 0.51
CA CYS A 220 0.62 9.30 1.71
C CYS A 220 1.54 9.30 2.92
N HIS A 221 1.10 9.89 4.03
CA HIS A 221 1.91 10.01 5.24
C HIS A 221 2.15 8.69 5.98
N GLU A 222 1.39 7.65 5.66
CA GLU A 222 1.59 6.29 6.19
C GLU A 222 2.81 5.64 5.53
N HIS A 223 2.91 5.71 4.19
CA HIS A 223 4.01 5.13 3.43
C HIS A 223 5.26 6.01 3.48
N LEU A 224 6.25 5.61 4.28
CA LEU A 224 7.49 6.34 4.48
C LEU A 224 8.52 6.10 3.38
N GLU A 225 8.50 4.94 2.74
CA GLU A 225 9.57 4.44 1.87
C GLU A 225 9.03 3.86 0.55
N TYR A 226 9.71 4.11 -0.56
CA TYR A 226 9.28 3.71 -1.91
C TYR A 226 10.45 2.99 -2.59
N TYR A 227 10.29 1.69 -2.79
CA TYR A 227 11.40 0.79 -3.05
C TYR A 227 11.58 0.40 -4.51
N SER A 228 12.83 0.44 -4.95
CA SER A 228 13.37 -0.37 -6.06
C SER A 228 13.88 -1.71 -5.53
N LEU A 229 14.01 -2.72 -6.40
CA LEU A 229 14.64 -3.99 -6.10
C LEU A 229 16.08 -3.79 -5.62
N ALA A 230 16.85 -2.89 -6.26
CA ALA A 230 18.20 -2.58 -5.83
C ALA A 230 18.29 -2.11 -4.37
N VAL A 231 17.35 -1.28 -3.90
CA VAL A 231 17.29 -0.84 -2.50
C VAL A 231 16.88 -1.99 -1.58
N ILE A 232 15.91 -2.82 -1.99
CA ILE A 232 15.50 -4.00 -1.23
C ILE A 232 16.69 -4.94 -1.02
N GLU A 233 17.43 -5.26 -2.08
CA GLU A 233 18.62 -6.12 -1.99
C GLU A 233 19.73 -5.50 -1.12
N TYR A 234 19.88 -4.17 -1.14
CA TYR A 234 20.77 -3.48 -0.22
C TYR A 234 20.37 -3.74 1.24
N ILE A 235 19.08 -3.57 1.59
CA ILE A 235 18.56 -3.81 2.94
C ILE A 235 18.79 -5.27 3.35
N MET A 236 18.45 -6.22 2.48
CA MET A 236 18.69 -7.65 2.74
C MET A 236 20.16 -7.91 3.05
N ARG A 237 21.08 -7.38 2.24
CA ARG A 237 22.52 -7.56 2.44
C ARG A 237 23.00 -6.98 3.76
N GLN A 238 22.53 -5.81 4.16
CA GLN A 238 22.89 -5.19 5.45
C GLN A 238 22.38 -6.00 6.66
N ALA A 239 21.29 -6.74 6.49
CA ALA A 239 20.80 -7.68 7.50
C ALA A 239 21.43 -9.08 7.41
N GLY A 240 22.21 -9.37 6.37
CA GLY A 240 22.76 -10.70 6.10
C GLY A 240 21.70 -11.71 5.66
N MET A 241 20.73 -11.24 4.87
CA MET A 241 19.72 -12.01 4.13
C MET A 241 19.91 -11.80 2.63
N LYS A 242 19.14 -12.50 1.80
CA LYS A 242 19.10 -12.29 0.34
C LYS A 242 17.71 -12.54 -0.22
N ILE A 243 17.42 -11.88 -1.34
CA ILE A 243 16.28 -12.21 -2.19
C ILE A 243 16.59 -13.50 -2.97
N MET A 244 15.64 -14.43 -2.96
CA MET A 244 15.72 -15.67 -3.72
C MET A 244 14.80 -15.69 -4.93
N ASN A 245 13.69 -14.94 -4.92
CA ASN A 245 12.77 -14.77 -6.05
C ASN A 245 12.02 -13.44 -5.95
N VAL A 246 11.57 -12.93 -7.09
CA VAL A 246 10.71 -11.74 -7.22
C VAL A 246 9.60 -11.99 -8.22
N SER A 247 8.45 -11.34 -8.02
CA SER A 247 7.39 -11.26 -9.02
C SER A 247 6.63 -9.95 -8.90
N LEU A 248 6.06 -9.48 -10.02
CA LEU A 248 5.19 -8.32 -10.04
C LEU A 248 3.73 -8.75 -10.14
N ASN A 249 2.83 -7.96 -9.56
CA ASN A 249 1.38 -8.15 -9.69
C ASN A 249 0.62 -6.82 -9.62
N ALA A 250 -0.68 -6.85 -9.92
CA ALA A 250 -1.52 -5.66 -10.02
C ALA A 250 -2.12 -5.17 -8.69
N ILE A 251 -1.90 -5.90 -7.58
CA ILE A 251 -2.47 -5.52 -6.29
C ILE A 251 -1.95 -4.15 -5.88
N ASN A 252 -2.84 -3.38 -5.22
CA ASN A 252 -2.55 -2.06 -4.69
C ASN A 252 -2.06 -1.04 -5.75
N GLY A 253 -2.34 -1.26 -7.04
CA GLY A 253 -1.91 -0.38 -8.12
C GLY A 253 -0.55 -0.74 -8.72
N GLY A 254 -0.03 -1.93 -8.42
CA GLY A 254 1.27 -2.41 -8.88
C GLY A 254 2.20 -2.70 -7.72
N SER A 255 2.44 -3.98 -7.45
CA SER A 255 3.23 -4.46 -6.32
C SER A 255 4.37 -5.37 -6.74
N ILE A 256 5.41 -5.40 -5.92
CA ILE A 256 6.49 -6.38 -5.96
C ILE A 256 6.32 -7.35 -4.80
N ARG A 257 6.32 -8.65 -5.10
CA ARG A 257 6.45 -9.72 -4.12
C ARG A 257 7.88 -10.22 -4.13
N CYS A 258 8.49 -10.20 -2.97
CA CYS A 258 9.84 -10.68 -2.75
C CYS A 258 9.78 -11.93 -1.85
N CYS A 259 10.53 -12.95 -2.24
CA CYS A 259 10.80 -14.10 -1.40
C CYS A 259 12.28 -14.03 -1.00
N ALA A 260 12.57 -14.09 0.29
CA ALA A 260 13.89 -13.94 0.87
C ALA A 260 14.24 -15.10 1.82
N THR A 261 15.53 -15.27 2.08
CA THR A 261 16.06 -16.25 3.05
C THR A 261 17.42 -15.77 3.57
N HIS A 262 18.06 -16.56 4.44
CA HIS A 262 19.41 -16.30 4.92
C HIS A 262 20.42 -16.21 3.77
N ALA A 263 21.41 -15.33 3.87
CA ALA A 263 22.40 -15.12 2.80
C ALA A 263 23.16 -16.41 2.45
N GLU A 264 23.44 -17.22 3.46
CA GLU A 264 24.14 -18.51 3.41
C GLU A 264 23.25 -19.69 2.96
N ASN A 265 21.93 -19.52 2.88
CA ASN A 265 21.03 -20.61 2.48
C ASN A 265 20.95 -20.72 0.94
N PHE A 266 21.45 -21.81 0.37
CA PHE A 266 21.43 -22.05 -1.08
C PHE A 266 20.37 -23.05 -1.55
N ALA A 267 19.53 -23.57 -0.64
CA ALA A 267 18.53 -24.59 -0.95
C ALA A 267 17.47 -24.14 -1.97
N TYR A 268 17.19 -22.83 -2.05
CA TYR A 268 16.16 -22.25 -2.90
C TYR A 268 16.67 -21.71 -4.24
N ARG A 269 17.92 -22.02 -4.62
CA ARG A 269 18.51 -21.55 -5.89
C ARG A 269 17.88 -22.28 -7.07
N LYS A 270 16.97 -21.61 -7.79
CA LYS A 270 16.31 -22.11 -9.02
C LYS A 270 16.59 -21.16 -10.18
N ASP A 271 16.83 -21.71 -11.38
CA ASP A 271 17.14 -20.89 -12.57
C ASP A 271 16.05 -19.88 -12.90
N GLY A 272 14.77 -20.30 -12.82
CA GLY A 272 13.64 -19.40 -13.05
C GLY A 272 13.62 -18.21 -12.07
N PHE A 273 13.95 -18.44 -10.81
CA PHE A 273 13.99 -17.36 -9.82
C PHE A 273 15.13 -16.37 -10.08
N ILE A 274 16.29 -16.87 -10.48
CA ILE A 274 17.43 -16.03 -10.88
C ILE A 274 17.08 -15.18 -12.10
N GLN A 275 16.36 -15.74 -13.08
CA GLN A 275 15.93 -14.99 -14.26
C GLN A 275 14.92 -13.89 -13.92
N ASN A 276 13.99 -14.15 -12.99
CA ASN A 276 13.05 -13.12 -12.53
C ASN A 276 13.78 -11.90 -11.93
N ILE A 277 14.79 -12.14 -11.09
CA ILE A 277 15.61 -11.08 -10.48
C ILE A 277 16.37 -10.30 -11.56
N LYS A 278 17.04 -11.00 -12.49
CA LYS A 278 17.78 -10.37 -13.58
C LYS A 278 16.91 -9.52 -14.50
N ALA A 279 15.69 -9.99 -14.80
CA ALA A 279 14.74 -9.25 -15.62
C ALA A 279 14.37 -7.91 -14.96
N LEU A 280 14.09 -7.91 -13.65
CA LEU A 280 13.81 -6.66 -12.93
C LEU A 280 15.04 -5.76 -12.81
N HIS A 281 16.25 -6.29 -12.60
CA HIS A 281 17.47 -5.47 -12.63
C HIS A 281 17.64 -4.73 -13.96
N GLN A 282 17.41 -5.41 -15.09
CA GLN A 282 17.48 -4.76 -16.40
C GLN A 282 16.42 -3.67 -16.54
N GLU A 283 15.18 -3.96 -16.12
CA GLU A 283 14.09 -2.99 -16.16
C GLU A 283 14.38 -1.74 -15.31
N GLU A 284 14.93 -1.91 -14.10
CA GLU A 284 15.33 -0.78 -13.24
C GLU A 284 16.48 0.03 -13.84
N PHE A 285 17.45 -0.64 -14.46
CA PHE A 285 18.56 0.02 -15.13
C PHE A 285 18.07 0.88 -16.30
N ASP A 286 17.19 0.35 -17.14
CA ASP A 286 16.63 1.05 -18.30
C ASP A 286 15.75 2.25 -17.92
N LEU A 287 15.26 2.29 -16.66
CA LEU A 287 14.50 3.41 -16.12
C LEU A 287 15.35 4.57 -15.62
N GLU A 288 16.69 4.38 -15.50
CA GLU A 288 17.62 5.41 -15.03
C GLU A 288 17.22 5.95 -13.64
N LEU A 289 16.83 5.06 -12.70
CA LEU A 289 16.35 5.42 -11.36
C LEU A 289 17.39 6.18 -10.51
N ASP A 290 18.67 6.09 -10.88
CA ASP A 290 19.78 6.84 -10.30
C ASP A 290 19.90 8.28 -10.85
N THR A 291 19.01 8.71 -11.75
CA THR A 291 18.96 10.07 -12.32
C THR A 291 17.66 10.81 -12.00
N ASP A 292 17.61 12.12 -12.20
CA ASP A 292 16.40 12.92 -11.94
C ASP A 292 15.29 12.70 -12.99
N LYS A 293 15.63 12.10 -14.14
CA LYS A 293 14.76 11.97 -15.31
C LYS A 293 13.42 11.28 -15.02
N PRO A 294 13.37 10.07 -14.44
CA PRO A 294 12.09 9.38 -14.22
C PRO A 294 11.19 10.12 -13.22
N TYR A 295 11.77 10.75 -12.20
CA TYR A 295 11.01 11.48 -11.19
C TYR A 295 10.45 12.80 -11.70
N LYS A 296 11.24 13.54 -12.49
CA LYS A 296 10.77 14.76 -13.15
C LYS A 296 9.62 14.44 -14.11
N HIS A 297 9.78 13.39 -14.92
CA HIS A 297 8.72 12.94 -15.82
C HIS A 297 7.44 12.57 -15.03
N PHE A 298 7.58 11.84 -13.94
CA PHE A 298 6.44 11.52 -13.06
C PHE A 298 5.76 12.77 -12.51
N GLN A 299 6.50 13.73 -11.94
CA GLN A 299 5.92 14.99 -11.44
C GLN A 299 5.17 15.76 -12.54
N ASP A 300 5.73 15.81 -13.76
CA ASP A 300 5.09 16.45 -14.91
C ASP A 300 3.76 15.74 -15.25
N CYS A 301 3.75 14.41 -15.30
CA CYS A 301 2.54 13.61 -15.52
C CYS A 301 1.48 13.85 -14.41
N VAL A 302 1.90 13.93 -13.14
CA VAL A 302 1.02 14.22 -12.00
C VAL A 302 0.38 15.61 -12.11
N ASN A 303 1.14 16.61 -12.55
CA ASN A 303 0.66 17.96 -12.75
C ASN A 303 -0.36 18.03 -13.89
N VAL A 304 -0.08 17.38 -15.03
CA VAL A 304 -1.01 17.31 -16.17
C VAL A 304 -2.28 16.58 -15.79
N HIS A 305 -2.15 15.42 -15.11
CA HIS A 305 -3.28 14.62 -14.66
C HIS A 305 -4.25 15.41 -13.78
N LYS A 306 -3.73 16.22 -12.85
CA LYS A 306 -4.53 17.09 -11.99
C LYS A 306 -5.41 18.04 -12.79
N GLU A 307 -4.87 18.67 -13.82
CA GLU A 307 -5.62 19.61 -14.66
C GLU A 307 -6.67 18.89 -15.50
N ASP A 308 -6.31 17.74 -16.07
CA ASP A 308 -7.21 16.93 -16.89
C ASP A 308 -8.41 16.41 -16.09
N LEU A 309 -8.16 15.83 -14.91
CA LEU A 309 -9.21 15.29 -14.05
C LEU A 309 -10.15 16.40 -13.56
N ASN A 310 -9.60 17.53 -13.12
CA ASN A 310 -10.39 18.69 -12.73
C ASN A 310 -11.26 19.20 -13.87
N THR A 311 -10.68 19.34 -15.05
CA THR A 311 -11.38 19.85 -16.24
C THR A 311 -12.55 18.94 -16.60
N LEU A 312 -12.32 17.62 -16.60
CA LEU A 312 -13.37 16.63 -16.84
C LEU A 312 -14.52 16.74 -15.83
N LEU A 313 -14.21 16.70 -14.53
CA LEU A 313 -15.25 16.68 -13.49
C LEU A 313 -16.03 17.99 -13.45
N LYS A 314 -15.36 19.14 -13.61
CA LYS A 314 -16.01 20.46 -13.71
C LYS A 314 -16.91 20.54 -14.94
N LYS A 315 -16.50 19.97 -16.08
CA LYS A 315 -17.35 19.89 -17.28
C LYS A 315 -18.61 19.07 -17.01
N ILE A 316 -18.47 17.88 -16.42
CA ILE A 316 -19.61 17.02 -16.06
C ILE A 316 -20.57 17.75 -15.11
N LYS A 317 -20.04 18.46 -14.10
CA LYS A 317 -20.87 19.23 -13.17
C LYS A 317 -21.59 20.40 -13.84
N LYS A 318 -20.93 21.10 -14.77
CA LYS A 318 -21.54 22.18 -15.59
C LYS A 318 -22.67 21.67 -16.49
N GLU A 319 -22.62 20.41 -16.91
CA GLU A 319 -23.70 19.74 -17.64
C GLU A 319 -24.89 19.35 -16.72
N GLY A 320 -24.86 19.71 -15.43
CA GLY A 320 -25.91 19.41 -14.47
C GLY A 320 -25.92 17.96 -13.97
N LYS A 321 -24.87 17.19 -14.28
CA LYS A 321 -24.77 15.77 -13.92
C LYS A 321 -24.24 15.58 -12.49
N ARG A 322 -24.69 14.52 -11.85
CA ARG A 322 -24.30 14.14 -10.49
C ARG A 322 -23.11 13.18 -10.50
N ILE A 323 -22.15 13.45 -9.62
CA ILE A 323 -20.91 12.66 -9.51
C ILE A 323 -20.79 12.20 -8.07
N HIS A 324 -20.71 10.90 -7.88
CA HIS A 324 -20.41 10.29 -6.59
C HIS A 324 -19.01 9.68 -6.63
N ILE A 325 -18.35 9.56 -5.48
CA ILE A 325 -17.17 8.69 -5.36
C ILE A 325 -17.61 7.24 -5.20
N TYR A 326 -16.84 6.31 -5.75
CA TYR A 326 -16.92 4.89 -5.46
C TYR A 326 -15.69 4.50 -4.63
N GLY A 327 -15.88 4.20 -3.34
CA GLY A 327 -14.85 3.85 -2.35
C GLY A 327 -14.11 5.05 -1.77
N ALA A 328 -14.23 5.29 -0.45
CA ALA A 328 -13.54 6.37 0.26
C ALA A 328 -12.20 5.86 0.84
N SER A 329 -11.18 5.73 -0.01
CA SER A 329 -9.87 5.16 0.35
C SER A 329 -8.82 6.21 0.75
N THR A 330 -7.81 5.80 1.52
CA THR A 330 -6.62 6.60 1.84
C THR A 330 -5.97 7.17 0.58
N LYS A 331 -5.66 6.31 -0.39
CA LYS A 331 -5.08 6.71 -1.68
C LYS A 331 -6.00 7.66 -2.45
N GLY A 332 -7.31 7.40 -2.40
CA GLY A 332 -8.32 8.29 -2.97
C GLY A 332 -8.27 9.70 -2.39
N ASN A 333 -8.11 9.83 -1.08
CA ASN A 333 -7.97 11.14 -0.43
C ASN A 333 -6.71 11.90 -0.88
N THR A 334 -5.63 11.23 -1.28
CA THR A 334 -4.47 11.88 -1.93
C THR A 334 -4.89 12.53 -3.25
N ILE A 335 -5.62 11.81 -4.11
CA ILE A 335 -6.13 12.34 -5.40
C ILE A 335 -7.04 13.54 -5.16
N LEU A 336 -8.00 13.42 -4.24
CA LEU A 336 -8.98 14.47 -3.97
C LEU A 336 -8.30 15.74 -3.47
N GLN A 337 -7.37 15.64 -2.52
CA GLN A 337 -6.66 16.78 -1.97
C GLN A 337 -5.70 17.42 -2.99
N TRP A 338 -4.91 16.62 -3.71
CA TRP A 338 -4.00 17.12 -4.74
C TRP A 338 -4.74 17.86 -5.85
N CYS A 339 -5.83 17.26 -6.34
CA CYS A 339 -6.65 17.85 -7.39
C CYS A 339 -7.57 18.96 -6.88
N GLY A 340 -7.79 19.12 -5.58
CA GLY A 340 -8.78 20.08 -5.07
C GLY A 340 -10.21 19.71 -5.45
N ILE A 341 -10.51 18.40 -5.45
CA ILE A 341 -11.85 17.85 -5.69
C ILE A 341 -12.53 17.67 -4.34
N ASP A 342 -13.61 18.42 -4.13
CA ASP A 342 -14.35 18.47 -2.86
C ASP A 342 -15.86 18.32 -3.06
N ASN A 343 -16.61 18.53 -1.98
CA ASN A 343 -18.07 18.43 -1.96
C ASN A 343 -18.83 19.43 -2.86
N ARG A 344 -18.14 20.37 -3.52
CA ARG A 344 -18.74 21.24 -4.54
C ARG A 344 -18.85 20.52 -5.89
N ILE A 345 -17.98 19.54 -6.13
CA ILE A 345 -17.94 18.73 -7.36
C ILE A 345 -18.61 17.38 -7.12
N ILE A 346 -18.28 16.73 -6.00
CA ILE A 346 -18.74 15.40 -5.63
C ILE A 346 -19.86 15.49 -4.61
N ASP A 347 -20.97 14.81 -4.84
CA ASP A 347 -22.15 14.91 -3.97
C ASP A 347 -21.98 14.05 -2.70
N VAL A 348 -21.54 12.80 -2.85
CA VAL A 348 -21.28 11.85 -1.76
C VAL A 348 -20.17 10.85 -2.16
N ALA A 349 -19.61 10.14 -1.18
CA ALA A 349 -18.73 8.99 -1.39
C ALA A 349 -19.43 7.70 -0.94
N ALA A 350 -19.63 6.78 -1.89
CA ALA A 350 -20.17 5.45 -1.64
C ALA A 350 -19.09 4.55 -1.02
N GLU A 351 -19.39 3.94 0.12
CA GLU A 351 -18.44 3.09 0.85
C GLU A 351 -19.10 1.76 1.23
N ARG A 352 -18.26 0.71 1.31
CA ARG A 352 -18.67 -0.64 1.70
C ARG A 352 -18.44 -0.90 3.19
N ASN A 353 -17.45 -0.25 3.80
CA ASN A 353 -17.21 -0.36 5.22
C ASN A 353 -18.25 0.45 6.03
N PRO A 354 -19.15 -0.20 6.80
CA PRO A 354 -20.17 0.50 7.59
C PRO A 354 -19.62 1.42 8.67
N ASP A 355 -18.39 1.17 9.12
CA ASP A 355 -17.73 1.98 10.13
C ASP A 355 -17.47 3.41 9.63
N LYS A 356 -17.39 3.61 8.30
CA LYS A 356 -17.20 4.94 7.68
C LYS A 356 -18.51 5.68 7.39
N TYR A 357 -19.67 5.04 7.50
CA TYR A 357 -20.94 5.70 7.16
C TYR A 357 -21.21 6.89 8.10
N GLY A 358 -21.67 8.00 7.52
CA GLY A 358 -21.91 9.27 8.21
C GLY A 358 -20.66 10.07 8.54
N ALA A 359 -19.46 9.61 8.14
CA ALA A 359 -18.24 10.39 8.22
C ALA A 359 -18.08 11.32 7.00
N LEU A 360 -17.09 12.21 7.06
CA LEU A 360 -16.64 13.08 5.97
C LEU A 360 -15.19 12.75 5.62
N THR A 361 -14.85 12.84 4.34
CA THR A 361 -13.46 12.86 3.88
C THR A 361 -12.74 14.10 4.43
N ILE A 362 -11.52 13.93 4.94
CA ILE A 362 -10.77 15.03 5.56
C ILE A 362 -10.28 16.02 4.48
N GLY A 363 -10.48 17.32 4.74
CA GLY A 363 -10.01 18.41 3.88
C GLY A 363 -10.80 18.63 2.58
N THR A 364 -11.68 17.69 2.22
CA THR A 364 -12.55 17.78 1.02
C THR A 364 -14.04 17.70 1.36
N ASP A 365 -14.36 17.39 2.63
CA ASP A 365 -15.69 17.49 3.23
C ASP A 365 -16.80 16.75 2.47
N ILE A 366 -16.43 15.70 1.74
CA ILE A 366 -17.37 14.85 1.00
C ILE A 366 -17.99 13.85 1.97
N PRO A 367 -19.33 13.80 2.11
CA PRO A 367 -20.02 12.89 3.01
C PRO A 367 -19.96 11.45 2.53
N ILE A 368 -19.73 10.52 3.47
CA ILE A 368 -19.61 9.09 3.21
C ILE A 368 -20.94 8.40 3.55
N VAL A 369 -21.50 7.73 2.56
CA VAL A 369 -22.76 6.98 2.64
C VAL A 369 -22.55 5.52 2.21
N SER A 370 -23.52 4.66 2.51
CA SER A 370 -23.47 3.29 2.00
C SER A 370 -23.58 3.24 0.48
N GLU A 371 -23.02 2.19 -0.14
CA GLU A 371 -23.21 1.97 -1.58
C GLU A 371 -24.70 1.88 -1.96
N ALA A 372 -25.56 1.34 -1.10
CA ALA A 372 -27.00 1.23 -1.33
C ALA A 372 -27.68 2.60 -1.41
N GLU A 373 -27.38 3.50 -0.47
CA GLU A 373 -27.89 4.88 -0.48
C GLU A 373 -27.42 5.64 -1.72
N SER A 374 -26.14 5.52 -2.07
CA SER A 374 -25.59 6.12 -3.28
C SER A 374 -26.30 5.62 -4.56
N ARG A 375 -26.51 4.31 -4.68
CA ARG A 375 -27.22 3.72 -5.83
C ARG A 375 -28.68 4.22 -5.89
N ALA A 376 -29.36 4.37 -4.76
CA ALA A 376 -30.72 4.90 -4.69
C ALA A 376 -30.81 6.36 -5.15
N MET A 377 -29.77 7.16 -4.92
CA MET A 377 -29.67 8.52 -5.43
C MET A 377 -29.48 8.59 -6.96
N ASN A 378 -29.07 7.50 -7.61
CA ASN A 378 -28.92 7.37 -9.07
C ASN A 378 -27.96 8.42 -9.71
N PRO A 379 -26.66 8.40 -9.39
CA PRO A 379 -25.69 9.34 -9.97
C PRO A 379 -25.50 9.11 -11.48
N ASP A 380 -24.99 10.12 -12.18
CA ASP A 380 -24.63 9.97 -13.60
C ASP A 380 -23.25 9.33 -13.78
N TYR A 381 -22.34 9.60 -12.83
CA TYR A 381 -20.99 9.09 -12.80
C TYR A 381 -20.54 8.69 -11.39
N TYR A 382 -19.77 7.62 -11.34
CA TYR A 382 -18.92 7.25 -10.21
C TYR A 382 -17.47 7.62 -10.53
N LEU A 383 -16.82 8.41 -9.68
CA LEU A 383 -15.36 8.55 -9.65
C LEU A 383 -14.78 7.43 -8.78
N VAL A 384 -14.09 6.48 -9.39
CA VAL A 384 -13.64 5.26 -8.74
C VAL A 384 -12.24 5.46 -8.16
N LEU A 385 -12.15 5.72 -6.86
CA LEU A 385 -10.87 6.01 -6.21
C LEU A 385 -10.01 4.78 -5.89
N PRO A 386 -10.55 3.60 -5.53
CA PRO A 386 -9.78 2.37 -5.48
C PRO A 386 -9.69 1.76 -6.89
N TRP A 387 -9.13 2.54 -7.82
CA TRP A 387 -9.13 2.29 -9.27
C TRP A 387 -8.44 0.98 -9.67
N HIS A 388 -7.53 0.44 -8.85
CA HIS A 388 -6.87 -0.83 -9.10
C HIS A 388 -7.80 -2.05 -9.00
N PHE A 389 -9.00 -1.91 -8.41
CA PHE A 389 -10.06 -2.93 -8.46
C PHE A 389 -11.00 -2.76 -9.66
N LYS A 390 -10.53 -2.10 -10.74
CA LYS A 390 -11.31 -1.82 -11.95
C LYS A 390 -12.09 -3.03 -12.46
N GLU A 391 -11.42 -4.16 -12.64
CA GLU A 391 -12.04 -5.37 -13.19
C GLU A 391 -13.15 -5.91 -12.27
N GLU A 392 -12.89 -6.01 -10.96
CA GLU A 392 -13.89 -6.43 -9.95
C GLU A 392 -15.10 -5.49 -9.96
N PHE A 393 -14.89 -4.17 -10.02
CA PHE A 393 -15.99 -3.21 -10.00
C PHE A 393 -16.81 -3.23 -11.27
N ILE A 394 -16.19 -3.39 -12.45
CA ILE A 394 -16.92 -3.52 -13.70
C ILE A 394 -17.76 -4.80 -13.67
N GLU A 395 -17.21 -5.92 -13.21
CA GLU A 395 -17.92 -7.19 -13.10
C GLU A 395 -19.09 -7.09 -12.11
N ARG A 396 -18.86 -6.50 -10.93
CA ARG A 396 -19.88 -6.38 -9.88
C ARG A 396 -21.00 -5.40 -10.24
N GLU A 397 -20.67 -4.30 -10.92
CA GLU A 397 -21.61 -3.19 -11.16
C GLU A 397 -22.24 -3.24 -12.56
N GLN A 398 -22.42 -4.43 -13.15
CA GLN A 398 -23.05 -4.58 -14.46
C GLN A 398 -24.46 -3.96 -14.52
N GLU A 399 -25.27 -4.10 -13.46
CA GLU A 399 -26.60 -3.46 -13.40
C GLU A 399 -26.51 -1.93 -13.42
N THR A 400 -25.60 -1.36 -12.65
CA THR A 400 -25.33 0.08 -12.59
C THR A 400 -24.88 0.60 -13.96
N LEU A 401 -23.98 -0.12 -14.63
CA LEU A 401 -23.53 0.18 -16.00
C LEU A 401 -24.68 0.07 -17.02
N ASN A 402 -25.53 -0.96 -16.92
CA ASN A 402 -26.68 -1.16 -17.81
C ASN A 402 -27.73 -0.04 -17.67
N LYS A 403 -27.83 0.61 -16.51
CA LYS A 403 -28.65 1.83 -16.31
C LYS A 403 -28.05 3.06 -17.00
N GLY A 404 -26.87 2.95 -17.60
CA GLY A 404 -26.16 4.02 -18.28
C GLY A 404 -25.41 4.96 -17.33
N ILE A 405 -25.08 4.51 -16.12
CA ILE A 405 -24.21 5.23 -15.18
C ILE A 405 -22.76 5.01 -15.61
N GLY A 406 -21.96 6.07 -15.66
CA GLY A 406 -20.54 5.98 -16.05
C GLY A 406 -19.62 5.74 -14.85
N PHE A 407 -18.49 5.05 -15.08
CA PHE A 407 -17.42 4.85 -14.12
C PHE A 407 -16.17 5.56 -14.64
N ILE A 408 -15.66 6.51 -13.87
CA ILE A 408 -14.45 7.30 -14.16
C ILE A 408 -13.32 6.70 -13.31
N PHE A 409 -12.38 6.03 -13.96
CA PHE A 409 -11.15 5.56 -13.35
C PHE A 409 -10.10 6.67 -13.53
N PRO A 410 -9.62 7.31 -12.44
CA PRO A 410 -8.71 8.44 -12.56
C PRO A 410 -7.30 8.01 -13.00
N LEU A 411 -6.84 6.82 -12.62
CA LEU A 411 -5.48 6.34 -12.85
C LEU A 411 -5.48 4.93 -13.49
N PRO A 412 -4.41 4.55 -14.22
CA PRO A 412 -3.19 5.31 -14.51
C PRO A 412 -3.38 6.46 -15.51
N THR A 413 -4.45 6.37 -16.30
CA THR A 413 -4.95 7.43 -17.18
C THR A 413 -6.44 7.57 -16.95
N ILE A 414 -6.99 8.75 -17.19
CA ILE A 414 -8.42 8.99 -17.00
C ILE A 414 -9.22 8.20 -18.04
N GLU A 415 -9.99 7.23 -17.58
CA GLU A 415 -10.82 6.36 -18.41
C GLU A 415 -12.27 6.41 -17.96
N ILE A 416 -13.19 6.50 -18.92
CA ILE A 416 -14.62 6.49 -18.66
C ILE A 416 -15.24 5.24 -19.27
N ILE A 417 -15.81 4.38 -18.43
CA ILE A 417 -16.57 3.21 -18.85
C ILE A 417 -18.05 3.50 -18.67
N LYS A 418 -18.81 3.44 -19.77
CA LYS A 418 -20.25 3.73 -19.77
C LYS A 418 -20.92 2.94 -20.88
N LYS A 419 -22.00 2.22 -20.57
CA LYS A 419 -22.85 1.60 -21.62
C LYS A 419 -23.83 2.64 -22.16
N GLN A 420 -24.11 2.58 -23.46
CA GLN A 420 -25.25 3.30 -24.01
C GLN A 420 -26.53 2.69 -23.44
N LYS A 421 -27.50 3.52 -23.04
CA LYS A 421 -28.81 3.02 -22.63
C LYS A 421 -29.39 2.25 -23.82
N ALA A 422 -29.77 0.99 -23.62
CA ALA A 422 -30.65 0.32 -24.56
C ALA A 422 -31.93 1.17 -24.64
N GLY A 423 -32.23 1.67 -25.85
CA GLY A 423 -33.34 2.56 -26.12
C GLY A 423 -34.70 1.94 -25.88
#